data_AF-A0A2V6HH46-F1
#
_entry.id   AF-A0A2V6HH46-F1
#
_cell.length_a   1.000
_cell.length_b   1.000
_cell.length_c   1.000
_cell.angle_alpha   90.00
_cell.angle_beta   90.00
_cell.angle_gamma   90.00
#
_symmetry.space_group_name_H-M   'P 1'
#
loop_
_entity.id
_entity.type
_entity.pdbx_description
1 polymer ?
#
loop_
_entity_poly.entity_id
_entity_poly.type
_entity_poly.pdbx_seq_one_letter_code
_entity_poly.pdbx_strand_id
1 'polypeptide(L)'
;MALSTQLFEEIRSDFFRVLSFESAALYLDSTDAIASSMPARGGGIARQEALEIVGDILRINPGMIVEGQTADNSTVAAKSNLVLNKLIASGWLEEPERSDYQRQVFLDPNAEILLDAIRRIAQPDPAQFTGLLRIACNDLGDPAAVESFSWEDLRACITNLDSGVRELKAMSKSVERLTRKQLGAATLERSVTIVYGDFSSEIANKCYRELVRAQLPEKLVQARRGLDDLSTRESVLRRLQKGLMHHRADISAADAMTEVIRTFELVEAGLHSIEPLTERVDARAAEFARRSRARIHYLSAVGSSRARQMQEVFRVISERFSGMRLALAEDDFRLPLLRVGEAGIISGESLRRPPAERTLSEVDTIEDDVSDDERERCVDQMASNIAFSVTVDRAHRFLDEIGCEA
;
A
#
# COMPACT_ATOMS: atom_id res chain seq x y z
N MET A 1 26.60 5.04 22.95
CA MET A 1 27.07 3.89 22.15
C MET A 1 26.34 3.88 20.83
N ALA A 2 26.95 3.40 19.75
CA ALA A 2 26.27 3.30 18.46
C ALA A 2 25.22 2.18 18.50
N LEU A 3 24.07 2.39 17.85
CA LEU A 3 22.98 1.41 17.74
C LEU A 3 23.47 0.06 17.22
N SER A 4 24.42 0.07 16.28
CA SER A 4 25.03 -1.14 15.74
C SER A 4 25.75 -1.97 16.80
N THR A 5 26.39 -1.34 17.78
CA THR A 5 27.11 -2.06 18.86
C THR A 5 26.11 -2.75 19.79
N GLN A 6 25.05 -2.06 20.18
CA GLN A 6 23.97 -2.63 21.01
C GLN A 6 23.22 -3.74 20.27
N LEU A 7 23.01 -3.58 18.96
CA LEU A 7 22.35 -4.59 18.14
C LEU A 7 23.21 -5.87 18.05
N PHE A 8 24.50 -5.76 17.73
CA PHE A 8 25.38 -6.93 17.61
C PHE A 8 25.86 -7.50 18.95
N GLU A 9 25.49 -6.89 20.09
CA GLU A 9 25.55 -7.51 21.42
C GLU A 9 24.42 -8.55 21.60
N GLU A 10 23.24 -8.27 21.04
CA GLU A 10 22.04 -9.12 21.17
C GLU A 10 21.92 -10.17 20.04
N ILE A 11 22.39 -9.85 18.83
CA ILE A 11 22.28 -10.74 17.66
C ILE A 11 23.63 -11.03 17.00
N ARG A 12 23.75 -12.21 16.41
CA ARG A 12 24.97 -12.62 15.67
C ARG A 12 25.19 -11.70 14.46
N SER A 13 26.45 -11.39 14.17
CA SER A 13 26.82 -10.56 13.00
C SER A 13 26.35 -11.13 11.66
N ASP A 14 26.21 -12.46 11.56
CA ASP A 14 25.73 -13.16 10.37
C ASP A 14 24.20 -13.22 10.25
N PHE A 15 23.44 -12.69 11.20
CA PHE A 15 21.97 -12.83 11.24
C PHE A 15 21.29 -12.28 9.97
N PHE A 16 21.65 -11.07 9.54
CA PHE A 16 21.09 -10.47 8.32
C PHE A 16 21.65 -11.04 7.02
N ARG A 17 22.70 -11.87 7.10
CA ARG A 17 23.35 -12.45 5.92
C ARG A 17 22.38 -13.29 5.12
N VAL A 18 21.47 -14.00 5.79
CA VAL A 18 20.44 -14.83 5.16
C VAL A 18 19.55 -14.02 4.22
N LEU A 19 19.32 -12.74 4.51
CA LEU A 19 18.46 -11.85 3.72
C LEU A 19 19.20 -11.05 2.64
N SER A 20 20.54 -11.13 2.57
CA SER A 20 21.35 -10.29 1.68
C SER A 20 21.88 -11.01 0.44
N PHE A 21 21.80 -12.34 0.38
CA PHE A 21 22.36 -13.15 -0.71
C PHE A 21 21.34 -13.51 -1.79
N GLU A 22 21.83 -14.02 -2.92
CA GLU A 22 21.01 -14.46 -4.07
C GLU A 22 20.01 -15.58 -3.70
N SER A 23 20.28 -16.32 -2.64
CA SER A 23 19.43 -17.38 -2.09
C SER A 23 18.50 -16.93 -0.96
N ALA A 24 18.35 -15.62 -0.73
CA ALA A 24 17.51 -15.09 0.35
C ALA A 24 16.05 -15.57 0.30
N ALA A 25 15.46 -15.67 -0.90
CA ALA A 25 14.10 -16.17 -1.05
C ALA A 25 13.96 -17.62 -0.54
N LEU A 26 14.92 -18.49 -0.88
CA LEU A 26 14.92 -19.88 -0.43
C LEU A 26 15.01 -19.99 1.09
N TYR A 27 15.89 -19.20 1.71
CA TYR A 27 16.02 -19.23 3.17
C TYR A 27 14.79 -18.68 3.87
N LEU A 28 14.20 -17.59 3.35
CA LEU A 28 13.00 -16.99 3.91
C LEU A 28 11.81 -17.95 3.80
N ASP A 29 11.58 -18.53 2.61
CA ASP A 29 10.52 -19.51 2.39
C ASP A 29 10.71 -20.75 3.27
N SER A 30 11.96 -21.22 3.41
CA SER A 30 12.31 -22.34 4.29
C SER A 30 12.00 -22.04 5.75
N THR A 31 12.35 -20.83 6.20
CA THR A 31 12.13 -20.43 7.59
C THR A 31 10.65 -20.21 7.87
N ASP A 32 9.92 -19.61 6.93
CA ASP A 32 8.48 -19.38 7.05
C ASP A 32 7.69 -20.69 7.08
N ALA A 33 8.05 -21.66 6.24
CA ALA A 33 7.42 -22.98 6.21
C ALA A 33 7.73 -23.80 7.47
N ILE A 34 8.99 -23.75 7.95
CA ILE A 34 9.38 -24.35 9.23
C ILE A 34 8.55 -23.73 10.37
N ALA A 35 8.52 -22.40 10.47
CA ALA A 35 7.78 -21.68 11.50
C ALA A 35 6.28 -21.97 11.46
N SER A 36 5.68 -22.06 10.27
CA SER A 36 4.26 -22.40 10.08
C SER A 36 3.94 -23.85 10.48
N SER A 37 4.93 -24.74 10.46
CA SER A 37 4.79 -26.13 10.87
C SER A 37 5.05 -26.33 12.37
N MET A 38 5.53 -25.30 13.09
CA MET A 38 5.76 -25.39 14.53
C MET A 38 4.42 -25.36 15.31
N PRO A 39 4.31 -26.14 16.39
CA PRO A 39 3.17 -26.04 17.31
C PRO A 39 3.04 -24.64 17.90
N ALA A 40 1.80 -24.10 17.95
CA ALA A 40 1.47 -22.76 18.45
C ALA A 40 1.87 -22.46 19.92
N ARG A 41 2.42 -23.43 20.66
CA ARG A 41 2.88 -23.28 22.06
C ARG A 41 4.41 -23.14 22.17
N GLY A 42 5.09 -22.70 21.11
CA GLY A 42 6.56 -22.58 21.09
C GLY A 42 7.27 -23.94 21.10
N GLY A 43 6.62 -24.97 20.53
CA GLY A 43 7.22 -26.29 20.41
C GLY A 43 8.22 -26.33 19.25
N GLY A 44 9.37 -26.97 19.45
CA GLY A 44 10.30 -27.27 18.37
C GLY A 44 9.80 -28.43 17.51
N ILE A 45 10.22 -28.47 16.25
CA ILE A 45 9.95 -29.58 15.33
C ILE A 45 11.15 -30.54 15.28
N ALA A 46 10.94 -31.77 14.84
CA ALA A 46 12.05 -32.70 14.68
C ALA A 46 12.99 -32.24 13.55
N ARG A 47 14.31 -32.40 13.71
CA ARG A 47 15.27 -32.01 12.66
C ARG A 47 14.98 -32.70 11.31
N GLN A 48 14.52 -33.94 11.34
CA GLN A 48 14.15 -34.70 10.14
C GLN A 48 12.94 -34.08 9.43
N GLU A 49 11.93 -33.66 10.18
CA GLU A 49 10.75 -32.97 9.66
C GLU A 49 11.15 -31.60 9.05
N ALA A 50 12.03 -30.85 9.72
CA ALA A 50 12.58 -29.61 9.18
C ALA A 50 13.30 -29.81 7.84
N LEU A 51 14.09 -30.90 7.71
CA LEU A 51 14.77 -31.24 6.45
C LEU A 51 13.80 -31.60 5.32
N GLU A 52 12.70 -32.27 5.65
CA GLU A 52 11.65 -32.65 4.70
C GLU A 52 10.95 -31.40 4.16
N ILE A 53 10.58 -30.46 5.04
CA ILE A 53 9.98 -29.17 4.67
C ILE A 53 10.90 -28.38 3.72
N VAL A 54 12.18 -28.27 4.05
CA VAL A 54 13.17 -27.60 3.18
C VAL A 54 13.32 -28.34 1.85
N GLY A 55 13.28 -29.68 1.89
CA GLY A 55 13.34 -30.52 0.70
C GLY A 55 12.16 -30.28 -0.25
N ASP A 56 10.97 -30.08 0.28
CA ASP A 56 9.77 -29.78 -0.51
C ASP A 56 9.89 -28.41 -1.20
N ILE A 57 10.41 -27.39 -0.52
CA ILE A 57 10.64 -26.07 -1.12
C ILE A 57 11.69 -26.14 -2.24
N LEU A 58 12.77 -26.90 -2.04
CA LEU A 58 13.79 -27.13 -3.06
C LEU A 58 13.25 -27.90 -4.28
N ARG A 59 12.29 -28.82 -4.08
CA ARG A 59 11.60 -29.52 -5.19
C ARG A 59 10.71 -28.58 -5.99
N ILE A 60 10.04 -27.64 -5.32
CA ILE A 60 9.22 -26.60 -5.96
C ILE A 60 10.12 -25.64 -6.76
N ASN A 61 11.31 -25.32 -6.23
CA ASN A 61 12.24 -24.35 -6.82
C ASN A 61 13.61 -24.97 -7.15
N PRO A 62 13.70 -25.87 -8.17
CA PRO A 62 14.92 -26.63 -8.44
C PRO A 62 16.11 -25.80 -8.96
N GLY A 63 15.84 -24.58 -9.44
CA GLY A 63 16.85 -23.67 -9.99
C GLY A 63 17.56 -22.79 -8.95
N MET A 64 17.19 -22.87 -7.67
CA MET A 64 17.79 -22.03 -6.63
C MET A 64 19.21 -22.49 -6.28
N ILE A 65 20.14 -21.55 -6.25
CA ILE A 65 21.55 -21.78 -5.87
C ILE A 65 21.61 -21.83 -4.34
N VAL A 66 22.23 -22.87 -3.78
CA VAL A 66 22.46 -22.99 -2.33
C VAL A 66 23.92 -22.63 -2.03
N GLU A 67 24.15 -21.80 -1.02
CA GLU A 67 25.52 -21.46 -0.62
C GLU A 67 26.28 -22.69 -0.11
N GLY A 68 27.52 -22.86 -0.56
CA GLY A 68 28.32 -24.03 -0.20
C GLY A 68 27.93 -25.31 -0.97
N GLN A 69 27.04 -25.20 -1.97
CA GLN A 69 26.78 -26.29 -2.90
C GLN A 69 28.05 -26.59 -3.71
N THR A 70 28.51 -27.84 -3.63
CA THR A 70 29.55 -28.42 -4.49
C THR A 70 28.91 -29.43 -5.44
N ALA A 71 29.66 -29.88 -6.47
CA ALA A 71 29.20 -30.93 -7.38
C ALA A 71 28.78 -32.22 -6.62
N ASP A 72 29.50 -32.51 -5.53
CA ASP A 72 29.29 -33.69 -4.69
C ASP A 72 28.02 -33.61 -3.81
N ASN A 73 27.51 -32.41 -3.54
CA ASN A 73 26.34 -32.17 -2.68
C ASN A 73 25.12 -31.64 -3.47
N SER A 74 24.97 -32.10 -4.72
CA SER A 74 23.88 -31.67 -5.60
C SER A 74 22.51 -32.32 -5.29
N THR A 75 22.48 -33.36 -4.45
CA THR A 75 21.23 -34.02 -4.06
C THR A 75 20.35 -33.10 -3.21
N VAL A 76 19.02 -33.26 -3.32
CA VAL A 76 18.06 -32.46 -2.53
C VAL A 76 18.31 -32.63 -1.03
N ALA A 77 18.60 -33.85 -0.56
CA ALA A 77 18.89 -34.12 0.84
C ALA A 77 20.16 -33.39 1.34
N ALA A 78 21.22 -33.34 0.53
CA ALA A 78 22.44 -32.61 0.88
C ALA A 78 22.19 -31.10 0.90
N LYS A 79 21.44 -30.58 -0.09
CA LYS A 79 21.02 -29.17 -0.13
C LYS A 79 20.14 -28.77 1.06
N SER A 80 19.17 -29.60 1.44
CA SER A 80 18.33 -29.35 2.62
C SER A 80 19.15 -29.25 3.90
N ASN A 81 20.16 -30.11 4.05
CA ASN A 81 21.08 -30.03 5.20
C ASN A 81 21.93 -28.76 5.17
N LEU A 82 22.42 -28.34 4.00
CA LEU A 82 23.17 -27.08 3.88
C LEU A 82 22.32 -25.87 4.28
N VAL A 83 21.08 -25.81 3.79
CA VAL A 83 20.12 -24.75 4.13
C VAL A 83 19.82 -24.73 5.63
N LEU A 84 19.47 -25.89 6.21
CA LEU A 84 19.15 -25.98 7.63
C LEU A 84 20.33 -25.60 8.53
N ASN A 85 21.53 -26.12 8.22
CA ASN A 85 22.74 -25.79 8.97
C ASN A 85 23.10 -24.31 8.85
N LYS A 86 22.83 -23.68 7.69
CA LYS A 86 23.04 -22.25 7.50
C LYS A 86 22.10 -21.43 8.37
N LEU A 87 20.81 -21.77 8.40
CA LEU A 87 19.82 -21.10 9.26
C LEU A 87 20.20 -21.18 10.74
N ILE A 88 20.66 -22.36 11.19
CA ILE A 88 21.18 -22.56 12.56
C ILE A 88 22.45 -21.72 12.79
N ALA A 89 23.41 -21.76 11.88
CA ALA A 89 24.67 -21.01 12.00
C ALA A 89 24.45 -19.49 12.02
N SER A 90 23.42 -18.99 11.34
CA SER A 90 23.05 -17.57 11.33
C SER A 90 22.22 -17.13 12.54
N GLY A 91 21.74 -18.06 13.37
CA GLY A 91 20.89 -17.76 14.52
C GLY A 91 19.42 -17.49 14.18
N TRP A 92 18.93 -17.99 13.05
CA TRP A 92 17.49 -17.98 12.75
C TRP A 92 16.77 -19.17 13.39
N LEU A 93 17.49 -20.28 13.54
CA LEU A 93 17.02 -21.50 14.17
C LEU A 93 17.98 -21.92 15.27
N GLU A 94 17.45 -22.54 16.32
CA GLU A 94 18.22 -23.08 17.43
C GLU A 94 18.06 -24.60 17.51
N GLU A 95 19.17 -25.33 17.58
CA GLU A 95 19.20 -26.77 17.87
C GLU A 95 19.86 -26.95 19.25
N PRO A 96 19.10 -26.91 20.36
CA PRO A 96 19.68 -27.08 21.68
C PRO A 96 20.27 -28.47 21.84
N GLU A 97 21.47 -28.55 22.41
CA GLU A 97 22.15 -29.81 22.72
C GLU A 97 21.42 -30.54 23.86
N ARG A 98 20.35 -31.27 23.53
CA ARG A 98 19.70 -32.19 24.46
C ARG A 98 20.47 -33.50 24.55
N SER A 99 20.46 -34.11 25.74
CA SER A 99 20.94 -35.47 25.99
C SER A 99 20.09 -36.55 25.31
N ASP A 100 18.88 -36.19 24.87
CA ASP A 100 17.97 -37.08 24.17
C ASP A 100 18.36 -37.18 22.70
N TYR A 101 18.32 -38.39 22.14
CA TYR A 101 18.62 -38.68 20.73
C TYR A 101 17.71 -37.92 19.72
N GLN A 102 16.66 -37.25 20.22
CA GLN A 102 15.74 -36.46 19.42
C GLN A 102 16.26 -35.02 19.27
N ARG A 103 16.93 -34.75 18.15
CA ARG A 103 17.31 -33.40 17.72
C ARG A 103 16.06 -32.63 17.32
N GLN A 104 15.73 -31.60 18.09
CA GLN A 104 14.63 -30.67 17.81
C GLN A 104 15.20 -29.32 17.40
N VAL A 105 14.50 -28.65 16.50
CA VAL A 105 14.83 -27.33 15.99
C VAL A 105 13.75 -26.35 16.44
N PHE A 106 14.19 -25.24 17.02
CA PHE A 106 13.35 -24.14 17.51
C PHE A 106 13.60 -22.89 16.67
N LEU A 107 12.63 -21.99 16.64
CA LEU A 107 12.80 -20.67 16.03
C LEU A 107 13.41 -19.73 17.08
N ASP A 108 14.41 -18.94 16.69
CA ASP A 108 14.96 -17.90 17.57
C ASP A 108 13.90 -16.80 17.82
N PRO A 109 13.76 -16.25 19.04
CA PRO A 109 12.77 -15.21 19.33
C PRO A 109 12.92 -13.94 18.48
N ASN A 110 14.14 -13.53 18.15
CA ASN A 110 14.38 -12.38 17.28
C ASN A 110 14.03 -12.71 15.83
N ALA A 111 14.25 -13.96 15.41
CA ALA A 111 13.81 -14.45 14.10
C ALA A 111 12.29 -14.46 13.98
N GLU A 112 11.55 -14.84 15.03
CA GLU A 112 10.09 -14.78 15.07
C GLU A 112 9.57 -13.35 14.86
N ILE A 113 10.11 -12.37 15.60
CA ILE A 113 9.74 -10.95 15.47
C ILE A 113 10.02 -10.45 14.04
N LEU A 114 11.18 -10.79 13.47
CA LEU A 114 11.55 -10.36 12.13
C LEU A 114 10.69 -11.04 11.06
N LEU A 115 10.40 -12.33 11.22
CA LEU A 115 9.55 -13.08 10.30
C LEU A 115 8.12 -12.51 10.31
N ASP A 116 7.58 -12.16 11.48
CA ASP A 116 6.30 -11.49 11.59
C ASP A 116 6.31 -10.09 10.97
N ALA A 117 7.40 -9.34 11.11
CA ALA A 117 7.56 -8.07 10.42
C ALA A 117 7.57 -8.26 8.89
N ILE A 118 8.28 -9.27 8.38
CA ILE A 118 8.31 -9.62 6.96
C ILE A 118 6.92 -10.04 6.46
N ARG A 119 6.20 -10.88 7.22
CA ARG A 119 4.82 -11.29 6.92
C ARG A 119 3.88 -10.10 6.84
N ARG A 120 3.96 -9.16 7.79
CA ARG A 120 3.19 -7.91 7.75
C ARG A 120 3.53 -7.02 6.55
N ILE A 121 4.78 -7.05 6.07
CA ILE A 121 5.17 -6.32 4.86
C ILE A 121 4.63 -7.02 3.61
N ALA A 122 4.70 -8.36 3.55
CA ALA A 122 4.24 -9.17 2.44
C ALA A 122 2.71 -9.16 2.31
N GLN A 123 2.01 -9.26 3.44
CA GLN A 123 0.57 -9.24 3.57
C GLN A 123 0.17 -8.09 4.51
N PRO A 124 0.20 -6.84 4.01
CA PRO A 124 -0.17 -5.71 4.84
C PRO A 124 -1.66 -5.78 5.14
N ASP A 125 -1.98 -5.60 6.42
CA ASP A 125 -3.35 -5.44 6.89
C ASP A 125 -4.06 -4.34 6.08
N PRO A 126 -5.39 -4.45 5.88
CA PRO A 126 -6.15 -3.37 5.27
C PRO A 126 -5.93 -2.11 6.09
N ALA A 127 -5.51 -1.02 5.44
CA ALA A 127 -5.36 0.26 6.12
C ALA A 127 -6.68 0.60 6.82
N GLN A 128 -6.61 0.95 8.09
CA GLN A 128 -7.74 1.40 8.89
C GLN A 128 -7.38 2.75 9.49
N PHE A 129 -8.31 3.69 9.40
CA PHE A 129 -8.21 4.96 10.10
C PHE A 129 -9.09 4.87 11.34
N THR A 130 -8.47 4.72 12.50
CA THR A 130 -9.18 4.45 13.77
C THR A 130 -9.69 5.71 14.46
N GLY A 131 -9.40 6.88 13.90
CA GLY A 131 -9.79 8.17 14.47
C GLY A 131 -8.93 8.60 15.66
N LEU A 132 -7.80 7.94 15.93
CA LEU A 132 -6.85 8.32 17.00
C LEU A 132 -6.34 9.76 16.84
N LEU A 133 -6.10 10.22 15.59
CA LEU A 133 -5.76 11.63 15.34
C LEU A 133 -6.86 12.59 15.80
N ARG A 134 -8.12 12.21 15.58
CA ARG A 134 -9.27 13.02 16.00
C ARG A 134 -9.37 13.10 17.52
N ILE A 135 -9.07 12.00 18.22
CA ILE A 135 -9.01 11.96 19.68
C ILE A 135 -7.90 12.90 20.17
N ALA A 136 -6.67 12.72 19.68
CA ALA A 136 -5.54 13.58 20.05
C ALA A 136 -5.81 15.08 19.79
N CYS A 137 -6.39 15.42 18.63
CA CYS A 137 -6.70 16.82 18.33
C CYS A 137 -7.83 17.38 19.22
N ASN A 138 -8.80 16.56 19.60
CA ASN A 138 -9.87 16.96 20.52
C ASN A 138 -9.32 17.19 21.93
N ASP A 139 -8.49 16.28 22.42
CA ASP A 139 -7.93 16.34 23.78
C ASP A 139 -7.06 17.59 23.95
N LEU A 140 -6.29 17.95 22.92
CA LEU A 140 -5.49 19.18 22.90
C LEU A 140 -6.34 20.44 22.68
N GLY A 141 -7.41 20.34 21.88
CA GLY A 141 -8.25 21.47 21.50
C GLY A 141 -9.31 21.84 22.54
N ASP A 142 -9.55 21.02 23.56
CA ASP A 142 -10.57 21.25 24.59
C ASP A 142 -10.09 22.29 25.62
N PRO A 143 -10.69 23.50 25.68
CA PRO A 143 -10.31 24.51 26.66
C PRO A 143 -10.58 24.09 28.11
N ALA A 144 -11.55 23.20 28.33
CA ALA A 144 -11.90 22.72 29.67
C ALA A 144 -10.86 21.72 30.21
N ALA A 145 -10.16 21.01 29.32
CA ALA A 145 -9.14 20.04 29.69
C ALA A 145 -7.86 20.68 30.26
N VAL A 146 -7.64 21.98 30.01
CA VAL A 146 -6.39 22.68 30.41
C VAL A 146 -6.16 22.64 31.92
N GLU A 147 -7.21 22.74 32.73
CA GLU A 147 -7.09 22.74 34.18
C GLU A 147 -6.79 21.36 34.76
N SER A 148 -7.19 20.27 34.08
CA SER A 148 -6.96 18.89 34.51
C SER A 148 -5.82 18.19 33.77
N PHE A 149 -5.25 18.81 32.72
CA PHE A 149 -4.26 18.20 31.84
C PHE A 149 -3.07 17.63 32.63
N SER A 150 -2.80 16.35 32.40
CA SER A 150 -1.80 15.55 33.13
C SER A 150 -0.69 15.03 32.21
N TRP A 151 0.36 14.47 32.82
CA TRP A 151 1.47 13.88 32.07
C TRP A 151 1.04 12.64 31.28
N GLU A 152 0.05 11.89 31.79
CA GLU A 152 -0.50 10.73 31.11
C GLU A 152 -1.26 11.16 29.85
N ASP A 153 -2.02 12.26 29.91
CA ASP A 153 -2.73 12.82 28.75
C ASP A 153 -1.76 13.25 27.65
N LEU A 154 -0.64 13.89 28.03
CA LEU A 154 0.40 14.29 27.08
C LEU A 154 1.04 13.07 26.39
N ARG A 155 1.34 12.00 27.14
CA ARG A 155 1.87 10.74 26.58
C ARG A 155 0.86 10.02 25.70
N ALA A 156 -0.41 10.02 26.11
CA ALA A 156 -1.50 9.44 25.33
C ALA A 156 -1.65 10.19 24.00
N CYS A 157 -1.57 11.52 24.03
CA CYS A 157 -1.61 12.36 22.84
C CYS A 157 -0.49 12.00 21.85
N ILE A 158 0.77 11.88 22.31
CA ILE A 158 1.88 11.45 21.44
C ILE A 158 1.61 10.07 20.84
N THR A 159 1.19 9.12 21.67
CA THR A 159 0.93 7.75 21.21
C THR A 159 -0.16 7.71 20.15
N ASN A 160 -1.22 8.50 20.33
CA ASN A 160 -2.34 8.63 19.41
C ASN A 160 -1.92 9.36 18.12
N LEU A 161 -1.09 10.40 18.20
CA LEU A 161 -0.52 11.10 17.05
C LEU A 161 0.39 10.19 16.23
N ASP A 162 1.33 9.49 16.85
CA ASP A 162 2.24 8.56 16.18
C ASP A 162 1.49 7.43 15.50
N SER A 163 0.52 6.83 16.19
CA SER A 163 -0.33 5.77 15.65
C SER A 163 -1.14 6.27 14.46
N GLY A 164 -1.79 7.44 14.60
CA GLY A 164 -2.56 8.03 13.51
C GLY A 164 -1.71 8.46 12.30
N VAL A 165 -0.49 8.96 12.53
CA VAL A 165 0.47 9.27 11.46
C VAL A 165 0.91 7.98 10.74
N ARG A 166 1.11 6.87 11.48
CA ARG A 166 1.39 5.56 10.87
C ARG A 166 0.21 5.07 10.05
N GLU A 167 -1.03 5.24 10.52
CA GLU A 167 -2.25 4.90 9.75
C GLU A 167 -2.34 5.69 8.44
N LEU A 168 -2.08 7.01 8.47
CA LEU A 168 -2.06 7.83 7.26
C LEU A 168 -0.97 7.37 6.27
N LYS A 169 0.23 7.05 6.76
CA LYS A 169 1.32 6.51 5.93
C LYS A 169 0.94 5.15 5.33
N ALA A 170 0.33 4.27 6.12
CA ALA A 170 -0.15 2.95 5.67
C ALA A 170 -1.23 3.10 4.58
N MET A 171 -2.18 4.01 4.77
CA MET A 171 -3.20 4.35 3.78
C MET A 171 -2.56 4.84 2.47
N SER A 172 -1.62 5.79 2.55
CA SER A 172 -0.89 6.30 1.40
C SER A 172 -0.17 5.18 0.63
N LYS A 173 0.39 4.19 1.34
CA LYS A 173 1.05 3.03 0.73
C LYS A 173 0.06 2.04 0.11
N SER A 174 -1.11 1.86 0.73
CA SER A 174 -2.17 1.01 0.18
C SER A 174 -2.68 1.54 -1.16
N VAL A 175 -2.93 2.86 -1.27
CA VAL A 175 -3.32 3.51 -2.54
C VAL A 175 -2.25 3.30 -3.62
N GLU A 176 -0.97 3.45 -3.26
CA GLU A 176 0.16 3.23 -4.17
C GLU A 176 0.20 1.77 -4.66
N ARG A 177 -0.01 0.80 -3.76
CA ARG A 177 -0.08 -0.62 -4.09
C ARG A 177 -1.24 -0.94 -5.05
N LEU A 178 -2.43 -0.42 -4.78
CA LEU A 178 -3.59 -0.60 -5.67
C LEU A 178 -3.37 0.06 -7.03
N THR A 179 -2.70 1.22 -7.06
CA THR A 179 -2.31 1.87 -8.31
C THR A 179 -1.38 0.98 -9.14
N ARG A 180 -0.38 0.34 -8.52
CA ARG A 180 0.50 -0.61 -9.22
C ARG A 180 -0.25 -1.85 -9.70
N LYS A 181 -1.11 -2.43 -8.87
CA LYS A 181 -1.97 -3.57 -9.27
C LYS A 181 -2.86 -3.21 -10.46
N GLN A 182 -3.42 -1.99 -10.48
CA GLN A 182 -4.28 -1.52 -11.56
C GLN A 182 -3.53 -1.36 -12.89
N LEU A 183 -2.28 -0.89 -12.84
CA LEU A 183 -1.43 -0.79 -14.04
C LEU A 183 -1.07 -2.18 -14.59
N GLY A 184 -0.90 -3.18 -13.72
CA GLY A 184 -0.64 -4.57 -14.10
C GLY A 184 -1.86 -5.37 -14.54
N ALA A 185 -3.09 -4.85 -14.37
CA ALA A 185 -4.31 -5.57 -14.72
C ALA A 185 -4.44 -5.71 -16.25
N ALA A 186 -4.43 -6.94 -16.76
CA ALA A 186 -4.53 -7.25 -18.18
C ALA A 186 -5.98 -7.22 -18.71
N THR A 187 -6.97 -7.46 -17.85
CA THR A 187 -8.39 -7.57 -18.23
C THR A 187 -9.24 -6.46 -17.64
N LEU A 188 -10.35 -6.14 -18.33
CA LEU A 188 -11.32 -5.16 -17.87
C LEU A 188 -11.96 -5.58 -16.55
N GLU A 189 -12.36 -6.85 -16.44
CA GLU A 189 -12.92 -7.44 -15.21
C GLU A 189 -12.00 -7.19 -14.01
N ARG A 190 -10.71 -7.56 -14.14
CA ARG A 190 -9.73 -7.37 -13.07
C ARG A 190 -9.56 -5.90 -12.71
N SER A 191 -9.54 -5.03 -13.71
CA SER A 191 -9.41 -3.57 -13.54
C SER A 191 -10.62 -2.95 -12.82
N VAL A 192 -11.83 -3.49 -13.05
CA VAL A 192 -13.06 -3.08 -12.37
C VAL A 192 -13.10 -3.64 -10.94
N THR A 193 -12.70 -4.89 -10.71
CA THR A 193 -12.61 -5.49 -9.36
C THR A 193 -11.68 -4.70 -8.45
N ILE A 194 -10.52 -4.26 -8.96
CA ILE A 194 -9.57 -3.46 -8.15
C ILE A 194 -10.19 -2.12 -7.74
N VAL A 195 -11.04 -1.50 -8.56
CA VAL A 195 -11.65 -0.19 -8.28
C VAL A 195 -12.86 -0.31 -7.36
N TYR A 196 -13.81 -1.19 -7.71
CA TYR A 196 -15.09 -1.29 -7.00
C TYR A 196 -15.08 -2.31 -5.86
N GLY A 197 -14.19 -3.30 -5.92
CA GLY A 197 -13.93 -4.23 -4.82
C GLY A 197 -12.85 -3.67 -3.90
N ASP A 198 -11.59 -3.82 -4.29
CA ASP A 198 -10.44 -3.59 -3.42
C ASP A 198 -10.37 -2.12 -2.94
N PHE A 199 -10.38 -1.15 -3.85
CA PHE A 199 -10.25 0.27 -3.48
C PHE A 199 -11.47 0.81 -2.73
N SER A 200 -12.69 0.49 -3.18
CA SER A 200 -13.90 1.02 -2.57
C SER A 200 -14.12 0.44 -1.17
N SER A 201 -13.86 -0.86 -0.96
CA SER A 201 -14.02 -1.51 0.34
C SER A 201 -12.89 -1.18 1.33
N GLU A 202 -11.64 -1.14 0.88
CA GLU A 202 -10.49 -0.91 1.76
C GLU A 202 -10.20 0.58 2.02
N ILE A 203 -10.34 1.43 1.01
CA ILE A 203 -9.86 2.83 1.08
C ILE A 203 -11.01 3.81 1.16
N ALA A 204 -11.96 3.77 0.22
CA ALA A 204 -13.02 4.77 0.16
C ALA A 204 -13.98 4.69 1.37
N ASN A 205 -14.45 3.48 1.69
CA ASN A 205 -15.47 3.29 2.72
C ASN A 205 -14.92 3.30 4.15
N LYS A 206 -13.72 2.75 4.38
CA LYS A 206 -13.14 2.61 5.72
C LYS A 206 -12.25 3.79 6.13
N CYS A 207 -11.44 4.30 5.21
CA CYS A 207 -10.40 5.28 5.57
C CYS A 207 -10.78 6.69 5.16
N TYR A 208 -11.16 6.89 3.90
CA TYR A 208 -11.41 8.23 3.36
C TYR A 208 -12.66 8.87 3.97
N ARG A 209 -13.72 8.08 4.16
CA ARG A 209 -14.93 8.53 4.85
C ARG A 209 -14.65 9.00 6.28
N GLU A 210 -13.84 8.25 7.02
CA GLU A 210 -13.49 8.60 8.40
C GLU A 210 -12.52 9.79 8.45
N LEU A 211 -11.61 9.92 7.47
CA LEU A 211 -10.75 11.09 7.32
C LEU A 211 -11.56 12.38 7.08
N VAL A 212 -12.53 12.33 6.15
CA VAL A 212 -13.44 13.45 5.85
C VAL A 212 -14.31 13.77 7.07
N ARG A 213 -14.88 12.76 7.73
CA ARG A 213 -15.68 12.94 8.96
C ARG A 213 -14.87 13.51 10.12
N ALA A 214 -13.58 13.20 10.19
CA ALA A 214 -12.73 13.69 11.26
C ALA A 214 -12.53 15.21 11.22
N GLN A 215 -12.79 15.88 10.08
CA GLN A 215 -12.63 17.33 9.91
C GLN A 215 -11.27 17.81 10.43
N LEU A 216 -10.21 17.06 10.09
CA LEU A 216 -8.88 17.27 10.63
C LEU A 216 -8.35 18.71 10.46
N PRO A 217 -8.55 19.43 9.34
CA PRO A 217 -8.01 20.78 9.19
C PRO A 217 -8.44 21.74 10.31
N GLU A 218 -9.73 21.79 10.63
CA GLU A 218 -10.26 22.65 11.70
C GLU A 218 -9.75 22.21 13.07
N LYS A 219 -9.74 20.91 13.33
CA LYS A 219 -9.27 20.34 14.59
C LYS A 219 -7.78 20.52 14.81
N LEU A 220 -6.97 20.51 13.74
CA LEU A 220 -5.53 20.74 13.83
C LEU A 220 -5.25 22.19 14.23
N VAL A 221 -6.00 23.15 13.70
CA VAL A 221 -5.86 24.57 14.11
C VAL A 221 -6.23 24.73 15.59
N GLN A 222 -7.31 24.09 16.03
CA GLN A 222 -7.71 24.10 17.44
C GLN A 222 -6.68 23.42 18.35
N ALA A 223 -6.18 22.25 17.96
CA ALA A 223 -5.17 21.50 18.70
C ALA A 223 -3.86 22.26 18.83
N ARG A 224 -3.39 22.93 17.77
CA ARG A 224 -2.19 23.77 17.82
C ARG A 224 -2.34 24.92 18.80
N ARG A 225 -3.47 25.64 18.74
CA ARG A 225 -3.77 26.73 19.69
C ARG A 225 -3.83 26.23 21.13
N GLY A 226 -4.49 25.09 21.35
CA GLY A 226 -4.55 24.47 22.67
C GLY A 226 -3.17 24.03 23.17
N LEU A 227 -2.31 23.51 22.29
CA LEU A 227 -0.93 23.16 22.60
C LEU A 227 -0.10 24.40 23.00
N ASP A 228 -0.23 25.50 22.26
CA ASP A 228 0.43 26.78 22.56
C ASP A 228 -0.04 27.34 23.91
N ASP A 229 -1.33 27.25 24.19
CA ASP A 229 -1.91 27.66 25.47
C ASP A 229 -1.41 26.79 26.63
N LEU A 230 -1.28 25.47 26.43
CA LEU A 230 -0.77 24.53 27.42
C LEU A 230 0.72 24.73 27.69
N SER A 231 1.52 24.98 26.65
CA SER A 231 2.97 25.17 26.76
C SER A 231 3.34 26.51 27.39
N THR A 232 2.50 27.54 27.24
CA THR A 232 2.72 28.88 27.81
C THR A 232 2.36 28.96 29.30
N ARG A 233 1.44 28.10 29.79
CA ARG A 233 0.96 28.14 31.17
C ARG A 233 1.93 27.47 32.14
N GLU A 234 2.59 28.27 32.98
CA GLU A 234 3.53 27.78 33.99
C GLU A 234 2.92 26.76 34.97
N SER A 235 1.63 26.93 35.34
CA SER A 235 0.93 26.01 36.24
C SER A 235 0.79 24.60 35.66
N VAL A 236 0.58 24.50 34.34
CA VAL A 236 0.50 23.23 33.61
C VAL A 236 1.88 22.59 33.54
N LEU A 237 2.91 23.35 33.13
CA LEU A 237 4.28 22.84 33.05
C LEU A 237 4.78 22.28 34.39
N ARG A 238 4.54 22.98 35.51
CA ARG A 238 4.90 22.51 36.85
C ARG A 238 4.13 21.24 37.25
N ARG A 239 2.88 21.08 36.80
CA ARG A 239 2.09 19.87 37.05
C ARG A 239 2.61 18.68 36.26
N LEU A 240 2.92 18.89 34.97
CA LEU A 240 3.50 17.87 34.10
C LEU A 240 4.87 17.40 34.61
N GLN A 241 5.71 18.33 35.05
CA GLN A 241 6.98 18.04 35.70
C GLN A 241 6.79 17.16 36.94
N LYS A 242 5.87 17.51 37.84
CA LYS A 242 5.55 16.68 39.02
C LYS A 242 5.02 15.30 38.65
N GLY A 243 4.16 15.22 37.64
CA GLY A 243 3.66 13.94 37.11
C GLY A 243 4.79 13.06 36.59
N LEU A 244 5.69 13.60 35.78
CA LEU A 244 6.86 12.90 35.26
C LEU A 244 7.78 12.40 36.38
N MET A 245 8.05 13.24 37.39
CA MET A 245 8.84 12.86 38.55
C MET A 245 8.19 11.75 39.39
N HIS A 246 6.85 11.64 39.38
CA HIS A 246 6.15 10.54 40.05
C HIS A 246 6.34 9.20 39.30
N HIS A 247 6.41 9.22 37.98
CA HIS A 247 6.66 8.01 37.17
C HIS A 247 8.14 7.61 37.10
N ARG A 248 9.06 8.56 37.27
CA ARG A 248 10.51 8.34 37.27
C ARG A 248 11.15 9.01 38.47
N ALA A 249 11.35 8.23 39.53
CA ALA A 249 11.89 8.70 40.82
C ALA A 249 13.34 9.22 40.74
N ASP A 250 14.11 8.82 39.73
CA ASP A 250 15.54 9.11 39.62
C ASP A 250 15.89 10.38 38.82
N ILE A 251 14.89 11.13 38.35
CA ILE A 251 15.08 12.31 37.50
C ILE A 251 15.11 13.61 38.32
N SER A 252 16.06 14.49 37.99
CA SER A 252 16.12 15.84 38.58
C SER A 252 14.97 16.72 38.08
N ALA A 253 14.56 17.71 38.86
CA ALA A 253 13.49 18.62 38.43
C ALA A 253 13.84 19.37 37.12
N ALA A 254 15.10 19.76 36.92
CA ALA A 254 15.55 20.44 35.70
C ALA A 254 15.46 19.51 34.48
N ASP A 255 15.87 18.25 34.62
CA ASP A 255 15.80 17.26 33.55
C ASP A 255 14.35 16.88 33.23
N ALA A 256 13.49 16.76 34.25
CA ALA A 256 12.05 16.54 34.07
C ALA A 256 11.40 17.66 33.25
N MET A 257 11.73 18.93 33.54
CA MET A 257 11.20 20.07 32.80
C MET A 257 11.68 20.06 31.34
N THR A 258 12.96 19.74 31.12
CA THR A 258 13.54 19.61 29.77
C THR A 258 12.83 18.53 28.96
N GLU A 259 12.54 17.38 29.56
CA GLU A 259 11.81 16.31 28.89
C GLU A 259 10.36 16.70 28.61
N VAL A 260 9.68 17.42 29.51
CA VAL A 260 8.33 17.95 29.26
C VAL A 260 8.31 18.89 28.05
N ILE A 261 9.26 19.83 27.98
CA ILE A 261 9.37 20.75 26.84
C ILE A 261 9.62 19.97 25.54
N ARG A 262 10.58 19.03 25.55
CA ARG A 262 10.86 18.15 24.40
C ARG A 262 9.62 17.36 23.97
N THR A 263 8.82 16.93 24.93
CA THR A 263 7.57 16.19 24.68
C THR A 263 6.55 17.08 23.97
N PHE A 264 6.43 18.36 24.35
CA PHE A 264 5.63 19.34 23.61
C PHE A 264 6.12 19.55 22.17
N GLU A 265 7.43 19.70 21.97
CA GLU A 265 8.03 19.84 20.64
C GLU A 265 7.72 18.63 19.73
N LEU A 266 7.72 17.41 20.31
CA LEU A 266 7.33 16.19 19.58
C LEU A 266 5.86 16.20 19.17
N VAL A 267 4.96 16.66 20.04
CA VAL A 267 3.53 16.81 19.73
C VAL A 267 3.35 17.84 18.62
N GLU A 268 4.02 18.98 18.71
CA GLU A 268 3.97 20.05 17.72
C GLU A 268 4.44 19.56 16.33
N ALA A 269 5.60 18.89 16.29
CA ALA A 269 6.12 18.27 15.07
C ALA A 269 5.17 17.21 14.50
N GLY A 270 4.55 16.41 15.39
CA GLY A 270 3.50 15.44 15.04
C GLY A 270 2.33 16.12 14.33
N LEU A 271 1.77 17.17 14.92
CA LEU A 271 0.66 17.94 14.36
C LEU A 271 1.01 18.60 13.02
N HIS A 272 2.23 19.12 12.85
CA HIS A 272 2.70 19.69 11.58
C HIS A 272 2.84 18.64 10.48
N SER A 273 3.14 17.39 10.82
CA SER A 273 3.29 16.32 9.83
C SER A 273 1.96 15.83 9.24
N ILE A 274 0.82 16.09 9.89
CA ILE A 274 -0.48 15.52 9.49
C ILE A 274 -0.98 16.10 8.16
N GLU A 275 -0.98 17.42 8.03
CA GLU A 275 -1.49 18.12 6.84
C GLU A 275 -0.79 17.69 5.52
N PRO A 276 0.56 17.69 5.41
CA PRO A 276 1.21 17.22 4.18
C PRO A 276 1.00 15.71 3.94
N LEU A 277 0.71 14.91 4.97
CA LEU A 277 0.37 13.50 4.81
C LEU A 277 -1.05 13.31 4.28
N THR A 278 -2.02 14.10 4.76
CA THR A 278 -3.39 14.06 4.24
C THR A 278 -3.45 14.51 2.79
N GLU A 279 -2.77 15.60 2.43
CA GLU A 279 -2.69 16.05 1.03
C GLU A 279 -2.06 15.00 0.12
N ARG A 280 -1.02 14.30 0.61
CA ARG A 280 -0.38 13.22 -0.14
C ARG A 280 -1.31 12.04 -0.37
N VAL A 281 -2.13 11.69 0.63
CA VAL A 281 -3.15 10.65 0.50
C VAL A 281 -4.18 11.06 -0.55
N ASP A 282 -4.67 12.29 -0.50
CA ASP A 282 -5.65 12.84 -1.44
C ASP A 282 -5.11 12.89 -2.87
N ALA A 283 -3.89 13.39 -3.05
CA ALA A 283 -3.22 13.44 -4.34
C ALA A 283 -3.07 12.04 -4.97
N ARG A 284 -2.69 11.04 -4.16
CA ARG A 284 -2.57 9.64 -4.61
C ARG A 284 -3.93 9.01 -4.91
N ALA A 285 -4.95 9.27 -4.11
CA ALA A 285 -6.30 8.77 -4.35
C ALA A 285 -6.87 9.35 -5.66
N ALA A 286 -6.69 10.64 -5.89
CA ALA A 286 -7.09 11.30 -7.12
C ALA A 286 -6.30 10.78 -8.33
N GLU A 287 -4.99 10.54 -8.18
CA GLU A 287 -4.17 9.91 -9.21
C GLU A 287 -4.64 8.48 -9.54
N PHE A 288 -4.94 7.68 -8.52
CA PHE A 288 -5.51 6.35 -8.68
C PHE A 288 -6.83 6.41 -9.47
N ALA A 289 -7.74 7.31 -9.12
CA ALA A 289 -9.02 7.47 -9.82
C ALA A 289 -8.82 7.85 -11.30
N ARG A 290 -7.95 8.84 -11.58
CA ARG A 290 -7.62 9.26 -12.96
C ARG A 290 -7.04 8.11 -13.77
N ARG A 291 -6.04 7.40 -13.23
CA ARG A 291 -5.38 6.27 -13.90
C ARG A 291 -6.33 5.10 -14.12
N SER A 292 -7.15 4.78 -13.14
CA SER A 292 -8.15 3.73 -13.23
C SER A 292 -9.17 4.02 -14.33
N ARG A 293 -9.67 5.26 -14.42
CA ARG A 293 -10.59 5.68 -15.49
C ARG A 293 -9.94 5.54 -16.86
N ALA A 294 -8.71 6.03 -17.02
CA ALA A 294 -7.96 5.93 -18.28
C ALA A 294 -7.73 4.45 -18.69
N ARG A 295 -7.41 3.59 -17.72
CA ARG A 295 -7.18 2.15 -17.97
C ARG A 295 -8.46 1.42 -18.37
N ILE A 296 -9.57 1.66 -17.67
CA ILE A 296 -10.88 1.09 -17.99
C ILE A 296 -11.32 1.55 -19.38
N HIS A 297 -11.16 2.84 -19.71
CA HIS A 297 -11.46 3.36 -21.04
C HIS A 297 -10.57 2.71 -22.11
N TYR A 298 -9.28 2.58 -21.86
CA TYR A 298 -8.37 1.91 -22.79
C TYR A 298 -8.78 0.44 -23.03
N LEU A 299 -9.02 -0.33 -21.97
CA LEU A 299 -9.37 -1.75 -22.10
C LEU A 299 -10.74 -1.96 -22.76
N SER A 300 -11.71 -1.08 -22.50
CA SER A 300 -13.03 -1.13 -23.16
C SER A 300 -12.95 -0.71 -24.64
N ALA A 301 -12.19 0.34 -24.96
CA ALA A 301 -12.01 0.81 -26.34
C ALA A 301 -11.19 -0.18 -27.18
N VAL A 302 -10.10 -0.71 -26.63
CA VAL A 302 -9.23 -1.67 -27.32
C VAL A 302 -9.88 -3.04 -27.43
N GLY A 303 -10.56 -3.51 -26.38
CA GLY A 303 -11.28 -4.77 -26.39
C GLY A 303 -12.41 -4.81 -27.42
N SER A 304 -13.24 -3.76 -27.49
CA SER A 304 -14.37 -3.70 -28.43
C SER A 304 -13.95 -3.42 -29.88
N SER A 305 -13.01 -2.51 -30.11
CA SER A 305 -12.60 -2.14 -31.47
C SER A 305 -11.70 -3.19 -32.12
N ARG A 306 -10.74 -3.78 -31.38
CA ARG A 306 -9.85 -4.79 -31.96
C ARG A 306 -10.52 -6.14 -32.11
N ALA A 307 -11.36 -6.56 -31.16
CA ALA A 307 -12.13 -7.80 -31.31
C ALA A 307 -13.07 -7.72 -32.50
N ARG A 308 -13.74 -6.57 -32.70
CA ARG A 308 -14.61 -6.34 -33.87
C ARG A 308 -13.83 -6.30 -35.18
N GLN A 309 -12.66 -5.66 -35.22
CA GLN A 309 -11.79 -5.68 -36.40
C GLN A 309 -11.24 -7.07 -36.70
N MET A 310 -10.86 -7.84 -35.68
CA MET A 310 -10.38 -9.21 -35.84
C MET A 310 -11.51 -10.14 -36.30
N GLN A 311 -12.71 -10.00 -35.73
CA GLN A 311 -13.91 -10.69 -36.19
C GLN A 311 -14.24 -10.34 -37.64
N GLU A 312 -14.11 -9.08 -38.03
CA GLU A 312 -14.31 -8.65 -39.41
C GLU A 312 -13.31 -9.31 -40.35
N VAL A 313 -12.01 -9.33 -39.99
CA VAL A 313 -10.97 -10.01 -40.78
C VAL A 313 -11.25 -11.51 -40.88
N PHE A 314 -11.56 -12.17 -39.77
CA PHE A 314 -11.88 -13.60 -39.79
C PHE A 314 -13.18 -13.92 -40.52
N ARG A 315 -14.18 -13.02 -40.48
CA ARG A 315 -15.39 -13.12 -41.28
C ARG A 315 -15.07 -13.05 -42.77
N VAL A 316 -14.29 -12.05 -43.20
CA VAL A 316 -13.87 -11.91 -44.60
C VAL A 316 -13.06 -13.13 -45.06
N ILE A 317 -12.15 -13.64 -44.23
CA ILE A 317 -11.40 -14.88 -44.53
C ILE A 317 -12.36 -16.08 -44.62
N SER A 318 -13.29 -16.23 -43.68
CA SER A 318 -14.21 -17.37 -43.63
C SER A 318 -15.22 -17.36 -44.77
N GLU A 319 -15.70 -16.20 -45.22
CA GLU A 319 -16.59 -16.04 -46.37
C GLU A 319 -15.87 -16.32 -47.69
N ARG A 320 -14.60 -15.91 -47.81
CA ARG A 320 -13.82 -16.05 -49.05
C ARG A 320 -13.23 -17.45 -49.23
N PHE A 321 -12.85 -18.11 -48.13
CA PHE A 321 -12.14 -19.39 -48.14
C PHE A 321 -12.96 -20.53 -47.49
N SER A 322 -14.29 -20.42 -47.48
CA SER A 322 -15.15 -21.46 -46.92
C SER A 322 -14.86 -22.82 -47.57
N GLY A 323 -14.45 -23.80 -46.77
CA GLY A 323 -14.14 -25.15 -47.25
C GLY A 323 -12.72 -25.36 -47.80
N MET A 324 -11.84 -24.35 -47.77
CA MET A 324 -10.43 -24.47 -48.17
C MET A 324 -9.48 -24.29 -46.98
N ARG A 325 -8.37 -25.02 -46.97
CA ARG A 325 -7.29 -24.79 -45.99
C ARG A 325 -6.52 -23.54 -46.40
N LEU A 326 -6.34 -22.59 -45.47
CA LEU A 326 -5.62 -21.33 -45.68
C LEU A 326 -4.21 -21.49 -46.28
N ALA A 327 -3.56 -22.64 -46.09
CA ALA A 327 -2.26 -22.96 -46.68
C ALA A 327 -2.29 -23.17 -48.21
N LEU A 328 -3.47 -23.24 -48.83
CA LEU A 328 -3.68 -23.37 -50.27
C LEU A 328 -4.20 -22.06 -50.90
N ALA A 329 -4.31 -20.98 -50.12
CA ALA A 329 -4.72 -19.68 -50.64
C ALA A 329 -3.58 -19.07 -51.49
N GLU A 330 -3.93 -18.54 -52.67
CA GLU A 330 -2.99 -17.87 -53.56
C GLU A 330 -2.31 -16.65 -52.89
N ASP A 331 -1.03 -16.43 -53.20
CA ASP A 331 -0.16 -15.38 -52.61
C ASP A 331 -0.65 -13.93 -52.82
N ASP A 332 -1.64 -13.71 -53.68
CA ASP A 332 -2.13 -12.37 -54.05
C ASP A 332 -3.24 -11.83 -53.13
N PHE A 333 -3.57 -12.52 -52.04
CA PHE A 333 -4.60 -12.08 -51.10
C PHE A 333 -4.12 -10.95 -50.18
N ARG A 334 -4.64 -9.74 -50.43
CA ARG A 334 -4.45 -8.58 -49.54
C ARG A 334 -5.45 -8.62 -48.40
N LEU A 335 -4.98 -8.97 -47.20
CA LEU A 335 -5.75 -8.81 -45.97
C LEU A 335 -6.19 -7.33 -45.80
N PRO A 336 -7.39 -7.07 -45.22
CA PRO A 336 -7.76 -5.73 -44.82
C PRO A 336 -6.64 -5.17 -43.94
N LEU A 337 -6.19 -3.94 -44.22
CA LEU A 337 -5.18 -3.26 -43.41
C LEU A 337 -5.68 -3.21 -41.97
N LEU A 338 -5.14 -4.11 -41.13
CA LEU A 338 -5.29 -3.98 -39.69
C LEU A 338 -4.69 -2.62 -39.36
N ARG A 339 -5.54 -1.68 -38.92
CA ARG A 339 -5.07 -0.41 -38.35
C ARG A 339 -4.46 -0.70 -36.97
N VAL A 340 -3.42 -1.54 -36.95
CA VAL A 340 -2.46 -1.59 -35.86
C VAL A 340 -1.73 -0.27 -36.01
N GLY A 341 -2.15 0.74 -35.25
CA GLY A 341 -1.31 1.92 -35.09
C GLY A 341 0.05 1.40 -34.65
N GLU A 342 1.09 1.71 -35.42
CA GLU A 342 2.46 1.54 -34.94
C GLU A 342 2.48 2.13 -33.54
N ALA A 343 2.87 1.33 -32.55
CA ALA A 343 3.23 1.86 -31.25
C ALA A 343 4.56 2.61 -31.45
N GLY A 344 4.48 3.77 -32.09
CA GLY A 344 5.56 4.72 -32.20
C GLY A 344 5.96 5.09 -30.78
N ILE A 345 7.26 5.06 -30.53
CA ILE A 345 7.87 5.57 -29.31
C ILE A 345 7.25 6.94 -29.03
N ILE A 346 6.77 7.11 -27.79
CA ILE A 346 6.14 8.31 -27.22
C ILE A 346 6.73 9.57 -27.87
N SER A 347 6.03 10.14 -28.86
CA SER A 347 6.46 11.36 -29.52
C SER A 347 6.20 12.54 -28.58
N GLY A 348 7.03 13.59 -28.70
CA GLY A 348 7.05 14.77 -27.82
C GLY A 348 5.73 15.56 -27.72
N GLU A 349 4.70 15.20 -28.49
CA GLU A 349 3.34 15.75 -28.35
C GLU A 349 2.58 15.17 -27.14
N SER A 350 3.05 14.03 -26.60
CA SER A 350 2.53 13.42 -25.37
C SER A 350 3.12 14.03 -24.09
N LEU A 351 4.11 14.92 -24.22
CA LEU A 351 4.64 15.67 -23.09
C LEU A 351 3.69 16.83 -22.80
N ARG A 352 3.06 16.75 -21.62
CA ARG A 352 2.28 17.85 -21.05
C ARG A 352 3.16 19.11 -21.08
N ARG A 353 2.81 20.09 -21.93
CA ARG A 353 3.39 21.43 -21.80
C ARG A 353 3.00 21.94 -20.41
N PRO A 354 3.94 22.37 -19.56
CA PRO A 354 3.59 22.99 -18.30
C PRO A 354 2.66 24.18 -18.62
N PRO A 355 1.57 24.38 -17.85
CA PRO A 355 0.75 25.56 -18.04
C PRO A 355 1.67 26.77 -17.93
N ALA A 356 1.65 27.65 -18.93
CA ALA A 356 2.37 28.91 -18.85
C ALA A 356 1.91 29.61 -17.56
N GLU A 357 2.85 30.06 -16.74
CA GLU A 357 2.54 30.91 -15.60
C GLU A 357 1.69 32.07 -16.12
N ARG A 358 0.44 32.14 -15.65
CA ARG A 358 -0.40 33.30 -15.86
C ARG A 358 0.27 34.45 -15.12
N THR A 359 1.00 35.29 -15.86
CA THR A 359 1.33 36.63 -15.39
C THR A 359 0.03 37.31 -14.96
N LEU A 360 0.06 37.88 -13.76
CA LEU A 360 -1.05 38.48 -13.01
C LEU A 360 -1.60 39.78 -13.64
N SER A 361 -1.66 39.88 -14.97
CA SER A 361 -2.20 41.04 -15.65
C SER A 361 -3.03 40.58 -16.85
N GLU A 362 -4.23 41.15 -16.93
CA GLU A 362 -5.33 40.85 -17.87
C GLU A 362 -6.28 39.75 -17.40
N VAL A 363 -7.03 40.10 -16.35
CA VAL A 363 -8.42 39.64 -16.21
C VAL A 363 -9.21 40.35 -17.29
N ASP A 364 -9.39 39.71 -18.44
CA ASP A 364 -10.40 40.14 -19.39
C ASP A 364 -11.75 40.09 -18.69
N THR A 365 -12.47 41.21 -18.77
CA THR A 365 -13.83 41.32 -18.28
C THR A 365 -14.69 40.37 -19.12
N ILE A 366 -15.44 39.50 -18.46
CA ILE A 366 -16.40 38.62 -19.13
C ILE A 366 -17.47 39.54 -19.73
N GLU A 367 -17.46 39.73 -21.04
CA GLU A 367 -18.57 40.38 -21.74
C GLU A 367 -19.78 39.43 -21.71
N ASP A 368 -20.90 39.93 -21.19
CA ASP A 368 -22.13 39.17 -20.91
C ASP A 368 -23.01 38.91 -22.16
N ASP A 369 -22.57 39.27 -23.37
CA ASP A 369 -23.33 39.07 -24.60
C ASP A 369 -23.02 37.70 -25.22
N VAL A 370 -23.64 36.66 -24.67
CA VAL A 370 -23.71 35.34 -25.30
C VAL A 370 -24.64 35.43 -26.51
N SER A 371 -24.12 35.17 -27.71
CA SER A 371 -24.96 35.18 -28.92
C SER A 371 -25.96 34.02 -28.90
N ASP A 372 -27.12 34.20 -29.55
CA ASP A 372 -28.16 33.15 -29.60
C ASP A 372 -27.63 31.84 -30.23
N ASP A 373 -26.68 31.94 -31.17
CA ASP A 373 -25.99 30.78 -31.76
C ASP A 373 -25.12 30.00 -30.76
N GLU A 374 -24.49 30.70 -29.80
CA GLU A 374 -23.69 30.07 -28.76
C GLU A 374 -24.58 29.42 -27.69
N ARG A 375 -25.73 30.02 -27.40
CA ARG A 375 -26.77 29.38 -26.58
C ARG A 375 -27.27 28.09 -27.21
N GLU A 376 -27.57 28.11 -28.50
CA GLU A 376 -28.07 26.93 -29.21
C GLU A 376 -27.03 25.80 -29.21
N ARG A 377 -25.76 26.12 -29.46
CA ARG A 377 -24.65 25.14 -29.36
C ARG A 377 -24.47 24.59 -27.94
N CYS A 378 -24.61 25.42 -26.91
CA CYS A 378 -24.54 24.98 -25.52
C CYS A 378 -25.71 24.05 -25.15
N VAL A 379 -26.91 24.36 -25.63
CA VAL A 379 -28.10 23.53 -25.45
C VAL A 379 -27.93 22.19 -26.16
N ASP A 380 -27.43 22.18 -27.39
CA ASP A 380 -27.14 20.94 -28.13
C ASP A 380 -26.08 20.10 -27.45
N GLN A 381 -25.05 20.74 -26.89
CA GLN A 381 -24.00 20.07 -26.14
C GLN A 381 -24.51 19.50 -24.81
N MET A 382 -25.39 20.23 -24.10
CA MET A 382 -26.08 19.71 -22.92
C MET A 382 -27.02 18.56 -23.26
N ALA A 383 -27.81 18.68 -24.33
CA ALA A 383 -28.72 17.63 -24.80
C ALA A 383 -27.96 16.36 -25.19
N SER A 384 -26.83 16.51 -25.88
CA SER A 384 -25.91 15.40 -26.19
C SER A 384 -25.34 14.77 -24.92
N ASN A 385 -24.86 15.56 -23.96
CA ASN A 385 -24.33 15.05 -22.70
C ASN A 385 -25.39 14.32 -21.87
N ILE A 386 -26.64 14.80 -21.84
CA ILE A 386 -27.76 14.12 -21.19
C ILE A 386 -28.10 12.83 -21.95
N ALA A 387 -28.09 12.85 -23.29
CA ALA A 387 -28.32 11.67 -24.11
C ALA A 387 -27.23 10.59 -23.98
N PHE A 388 -25.99 10.96 -23.64
CA PHE A 388 -24.90 10.02 -23.36
C PHE A 388 -24.75 9.65 -21.87
N SER A 389 -25.43 10.35 -20.96
CA SER A 389 -25.48 9.97 -19.56
C SER A 389 -26.41 8.77 -19.36
N VAL A 390 -25.88 7.68 -18.80
CA VAL A 390 -26.67 6.52 -18.41
C VAL A 390 -27.37 6.88 -17.10
N THR A 391 -28.63 7.28 -17.20
CA THR A 391 -29.51 7.47 -16.04
C THR A 391 -30.08 6.12 -15.61
N VAL A 392 -30.40 5.99 -14.31
CA VAL A 392 -30.94 4.77 -13.70
C VAL A 392 -32.20 4.29 -14.43
N ASP A 393 -33.07 5.21 -14.84
CA ASP A 393 -34.29 4.90 -15.61
C ASP A 393 -34.02 4.30 -16.99
N ARG A 394 -32.88 4.63 -17.60
CA ARG A 394 -32.47 4.11 -18.92
C ARG A 394 -31.83 2.74 -18.79
N ALA A 395 -31.11 2.50 -17.70
CA ALA A 395 -30.60 1.18 -17.33
C ALA A 395 -31.77 0.23 -17.00
N HIS A 396 -32.80 0.70 -16.30
CA HIS A 396 -34.01 -0.09 -16.00
C HIS A 396 -34.79 -0.42 -17.28
N ARG A 397 -35.03 0.55 -18.17
CA ARG A 397 -35.69 0.28 -19.47
C ARG A 397 -34.93 -0.71 -20.35
N PHE A 398 -33.60 -0.65 -20.32
CA PHE A 398 -32.76 -1.61 -21.05
C PHE A 398 -32.83 -3.03 -20.46
N LEU A 399 -32.97 -3.15 -19.14
CA LEU A 399 -33.20 -4.43 -18.48
C LEU A 399 -34.60 -5.00 -18.80
N ASP A 400 -35.62 -4.14 -18.85
CA ASP A 400 -36.98 -4.50 -19.27
C ASP A 400 -37.01 -4.96 -20.75
N GLU A 401 -36.29 -4.28 -21.64
CA GLU A 401 -36.18 -4.63 -23.07
C GLU A 401 -35.43 -5.95 -23.32
N ILE A 402 -34.53 -6.35 -22.42
CA ILE A 402 -33.78 -7.62 -22.49
C ILE A 402 -34.51 -8.76 -21.78
N GLY A 403 -35.65 -8.47 -21.12
CA GLY A 403 -36.46 -9.49 -20.43
C GLY A 403 -35.78 -10.05 -19.19
N CYS A 404 -34.85 -9.30 -18.59
CA CYS A 404 -34.26 -9.66 -17.30
C CYS A 404 -35.11 -9.03 -16.19
N GLU A 405 -36.12 -9.75 -15.72
CA GLU A 405 -36.72 -9.45 -14.42
C GLU A 405 -35.66 -9.63 -13.31
N ALA A 406 -35.60 -8.66 -12.40
CA ALA A 406 -34.70 -8.62 -11.26
C ALA A 406 -35.04 -9.66 -10.18
#